data_AF-A0A4P7BGN4-F1
#
_entry.id   AF-A0A4P7BGN4-F1
#
_cell.length_a   1.000
_cell.length_b   1.000
_cell.length_c   1.000
_cell.angle_alpha   90.00
_cell.angle_beta   90.00
_cell.angle_gamma   90.00
#
_symmetry.space_group_name_H-M   'P 1'
#
loop_
_entity.id
_entity.type
_entity.pdbx_description
1 polymer ?
#
loop_
_entity_poly.entity_id
_entity_poly.type
_entity_poly.pdbx_seq_one_letter_code
_entity_poly.pdbx_strand_id
1 'polypeptide(L)'
;MAEAIHQENRMVKFLLRAVGAVFCALALHTHAAMPSTPFLAGGDVSVLPLMEQHGARYFDRQGRQGDALKILRDSGHNIVRLRLYEAPGPGNGNDGYHWPAGSMDLPDLLAMARRSAALGMQIQLTFHYSDFWTNSKTQNVPVQWRAQLDKLPDENARFARLRQLVFERTREVMRALQAQGTVPQFVSVGNEIEGGMLYPYGAMTEANWPRLGALLQAGYEGVKSVSPTSRVILHLDDAGNLDKYRSYFDHLRALKVDYDVIGASYYPFWTKKTVQQVVDFSRAVTARYDKDLFIMEAGFNWAPNLPNGYPGQLSDNGPYPAAMSSPEGQRAFMDELLPALRRAPRVLGLLYWDPVMVATPGVGWAVRDADRKPGPNVVANTTLFDFEGRALPVLDSWHVHTAPVPEVD
;
A
#
# COMPACT_ATOMS: atom_id res chain seq x y z
N MET A 1 -69.42 25.43 -25.58
CA MET A 1 -70.57 25.53 -24.66
C MET A 1 -70.04 25.11 -23.30
N ALA A 2 -69.97 26.03 -22.33
CA ALA A 2 -71.12 26.56 -21.56
C ALA A 2 -71.70 25.41 -20.69
N GLU A 3 -71.53 25.44 -19.36
CA GLU A 3 -72.51 26.01 -18.38
C GLU A 3 -73.81 25.17 -18.35
N ALA A 4 -74.47 24.87 -17.22
CA ALA A 4 -74.39 25.30 -15.81
C ALA A 4 -74.93 24.10 -14.92
N ILE A 5 -75.26 24.12 -13.61
CA ILE A 5 -75.28 25.01 -12.42
C ILE A 5 -75.53 24.06 -11.19
N HIS A 6 -75.42 24.31 -9.87
CA HIS A 6 -75.15 25.41 -8.92
C HIS A 6 -74.30 24.78 -7.75
N GLN A 7 -73.41 25.48 -7.01
CA GLN A 7 -73.63 26.27 -5.77
C GLN A 7 -74.31 25.58 -4.55
N GLU A 8 -73.91 25.82 -3.29
CA GLU A 8 -72.62 26.32 -2.76
C GLU A 8 -72.43 26.11 -1.23
N ASN A 9 -71.16 25.93 -0.83
CA ASN A 9 -70.44 26.51 0.33
C ASN A 9 -70.84 26.34 1.82
N ARG A 10 -69.76 26.37 2.63
CA ARG A 10 -69.61 26.59 4.09
C ARG A 10 -70.00 25.42 5.02
N MET A 11 -69.08 24.64 5.63
CA MET A 11 -67.85 24.96 6.41
C MET A 11 -68.13 25.55 7.80
N VAL A 12 -67.95 24.75 8.88
CA VAL A 12 -67.32 25.17 10.17
C VAL A 12 -67.12 24.00 11.16
N LYS A 13 -65.84 23.76 11.49
CA LYS A 13 -65.23 23.30 12.77
C LYS A 13 -65.65 21.99 13.51
N PHE A 14 -64.62 21.13 13.67
CA PHE A 14 -64.04 20.64 14.95
C PHE A 14 -64.46 19.27 15.59
N LEU A 15 -63.50 18.33 15.51
CA LEU A 15 -62.76 17.72 16.65
C LEU A 15 -62.95 16.21 17.00
N LEU A 16 -61.88 15.44 16.68
CA LEU A 16 -61.31 14.25 17.36
C LEU A 16 -61.96 12.84 17.29
N ARG A 17 -61.05 11.85 17.21
CA ARG A 17 -61.17 10.39 17.45
C ARG A 17 -61.97 9.63 16.38
N ALA A 18 -61.30 8.92 15.46
CA ALA A 18 -60.80 7.52 15.59
C ALA A 18 -61.95 6.49 15.42
N VAL A 19 -61.81 5.39 14.66
CA VAL A 19 -60.60 4.63 14.27
C VAL A 19 -60.55 4.40 12.75
N GLY A 20 -59.35 4.45 12.15
CA GLY A 20 -59.10 4.02 10.77
C GLY A 20 -57.99 2.97 10.73
N ALA A 21 -58.27 1.78 10.21
CA ALA A 21 -57.29 0.69 10.12
C ALA A 21 -56.35 0.89 8.92
N VAL A 22 -55.06 1.06 9.18
CA VAL A 22 -54.02 1.14 8.12
C VAL A 22 -53.34 -0.23 7.99
N PHE A 23 -53.46 -0.84 6.81
CA PHE A 23 -52.69 -2.04 6.45
C PHE A 23 -51.22 -1.66 6.22
N CYS A 24 -50.41 -1.67 7.29
CA CYS A 24 -48.96 -1.62 7.17
C CYS A 24 -48.43 -2.96 6.64
N ALA A 25 -48.30 -3.07 5.32
CA ALA A 25 -47.55 -4.15 4.70
C ALA A 25 -46.06 -4.01 5.06
N LEU A 26 -45.56 -4.85 5.96
CA LEU A 26 -44.12 -4.94 6.22
C LEU A 26 -43.42 -5.53 4.99
N ALA A 27 -42.93 -4.66 4.12
CA ALA A 27 -41.90 -5.00 3.16
C ALA A 27 -40.60 -5.28 3.93
N LEU A 28 -40.46 -6.52 4.40
CA LEU A 28 -39.23 -7.05 4.99
C LEU A 28 -38.12 -7.03 3.94
N HIS A 29 -37.41 -5.91 3.88
CA HIS A 29 -36.19 -5.76 3.10
C HIS A 29 -35.10 -6.59 3.76
N THR A 30 -35.10 -7.89 3.44
CA THR A 30 -33.97 -8.78 3.68
C THR A 30 -32.77 -8.18 2.98
N HIS A 31 -31.96 -7.45 3.73
CA HIS A 31 -30.65 -7.01 3.29
C HIS A 31 -29.84 -8.29 3.11
N ALA A 32 -29.79 -8.79 1.87
CA ALA A 32 -28.85 -9.83 1.50
C ALA A 32 -27.47 -9.28 1.87
N ALA A 33 -26.82 -9.90 2.85
CA ALA A 33 -25.52 -9.46 3.30
C ALA A 33 -24.56 -9.54 2.11
N MET A 34 -24.14 -8.39 1.59
CA MET A 34 -23.09 -8.30 0.60
C MET A 34 -21.93 -9.18 1.09
N PRO A 35 -21.47 -10.17 0.32
CA PRO A 35 -20.40 -11.04 0.78
C PRO A 35 -19.20 -10.17 1.13
N SER A 36 -18.82 -10.16 2.40
CA SER A 36 -17.81 -9.24 2.91
C SER A 36 -16.50 -9.50 2.18
N THR A 37 -16.01 -8.52 1.42
CA THR A 37 -14.70 -8.59 0.76
C THR A 37 -13.66 -9.10 1.76
N PRO A 38 -12.95 -10.20 1.48
CA PRO A 38 -12.04 -10.79 2.44
C PRO A 38 -10.96 -9.78 2.81
N PHE A 39 -10.69 -9.65 4.11
CA PHE A 39 -9.63 -8.78 4.60
C PHE A 39 -8.28 -9.23 4.04
N LEU A 40 -7.57 -8.28 3.45
CA LEU A 40 -6.31 -8.53 2.77
C LEU A 40 -5.16 -8.35 3.77
N ALA A 41 -4.44 -9.40 4.11
CA ALA A 41 -3.22 -9.27 4.90
C ALA A 41 -2.06 -9.99 4.20
N GLY A 42 -0.92 -9.33 4.19
CA GLY A 42 0.22 -9.75 3.39
C GLY A 42 1.46 -8.96 3.73
N GLY A 43 2.39 -8.89 2.78
CA GLY A 43 3.55 -8.02 2.93
C GLY A 43 4.37 -7.80 1.66
N ASP A 44 5.37 -6.92 1.78
CA ASP A 44 6.32 -6.58 0.74
C ASP A 44 7.40 -7.66 0.62
N VAL A 45 7.34 -8.42 -0.46
CA VAL A 45 8.26 -9.54 -0.70
C VAL A 45 9.25 -9.24 -1.83
N SER A 46 9.32 -7.98 -2.26
CA SER A 46 10.05 -7.57 -3.48
C SER A 46 11.54 -7.89 -3.43
N VAL A 47 12.14 -7.85 -2.25
CA VAL A 47 13.58 -8.15 -2.07
C VAL A 47 13.88 -9.66 -2.03
N LEU A 48 12.87 -10.54 -1.93
CA LEU A 48 13.06 -11.99 -1.75
C LEU A 48 14.01 -12.64 -2.79
N PRO A 49 13.94 -12.33 -4.10
CA PRO A 49 14.85 -12.91 -5.09
C PRO A 49 16.32 -12.58 -4.80
N LEU A 50 16.61 -11.35 -4.37
CA LEU A 50 17.96 -10.93 -3.96
C LEU A 50 18.41 -11.66 -2.68
N MET A 51 17.50 -11.84 -1.71
CA MET A 51 17.78 -12.62 -0.49
C MET A 51 18.15 -14.08 -0.84
N GLU A 52 17.36 -14.74 -1.69
CA GLU A 52 17.51 -16.14 -2.05
C GLU A 52 18.80 -16.39 -2.87
N GLN A 53 19.13 -15.47 -3.79
CA GLN A 53 20.41 -15.42 -4.53
C GLN A 53 21.61 -15.32 -3.60
N HIS A 54 21.53 -14.49 -2.55
CA HIS A 54 22.56 -14.35 -1.52
C HIS A 54 22.56 -15.48 -0.46
N GLY A 55 21.73 -16.51 -0.66
CA GLY A 55 21.75 -17.71 0.17
C GLY A 55 20.82 -17.71 1.37
N ALA A 56 19.92 -16.73 1.52
CA ALA A 56 18.89 -16.74 2.55
C ALA A 56 18.05 -18.02 2.46
N ARG A 57 17.74 -18.63 3.61
CA ARG A 57 16.89 -19.82 3.72
C ARG A 57 15.80 -19.55 4.74
N TYR A 58 14.63 -20.12 4.49
CA TYR A 58 13.43 -19.87 5.29
C TYR A 58 12.88 -21.18 5.83
N PHE A 59 12.42 -21.16 7.08
CA PHE A 59 11.92 -22.32 7.80
C PHE A 59 10.57 -22.01 8.42
N ASP A 60 9.66 -22.97 8.47
CA ASP A 60 8.38 -22.82 9.16
C ASP A 60 8.52 -22.86 10.69
N ARG A 61 7.40 -22.74 11.40
CA ARG A 61 7.34 -22.78 12.87
C ARG A 61 7.95 -24.07 13.42
N GLN A 62 7.76 -25.19 12.71
CA GLN A 62 8.30 -26.52 13.06
C GLN A 62 9.80 -26.67 12.74
N GLY A 63 10.40 -25.72 12.00
CA GLY A 63 11.81 -25.75 11.59
C GLY A 63 12.07 -26.52 10.28
N ARG A 64 11.03 -26.79 9.48
CA ARG A 64 11.17 -27.40 8.15
C ARG A 64 11.51 -26.31 7.14
N GLN A 65 12.56 -26.49 6.35
CA GLN A 65 12.94 -25.54 5.31
C GLN A 65 11.86 -25.50 4.21
N GLY A 66 11.55 -24.30 3.68
CA GLY A 66 10.56 -24.11 2.63
C GLY A 66 10.77 -22.85 1.80
N ASP A 67 9.90 -22.68 0.80
CA ASP A 67 9.75 -21.44 0.03
C ASP A 67 9.13 -20.35 0.92
N ALA A 68 9.71 -19.14 0.95
CA ALA A 68 9.26 -18.08 1.86
C ALA A 68 7.84 -17.60 1.55
N LEU A 69 7.46 -17.48 0.27
CA LEU A 69 6.10 -17.10 -0.12
C LEU A 69 5.11 -18.19 0.24
N LYS A 70 5.50 -19.47 0.08
CA LYS A 70 4.67 -20.59 0.50
C LYS A 70 4.48 -20.59 2.01
N ILE A 71 5.53 -20.36 2.82
CA ILE A 71 5.41 -20.26 4.28
C ILE A 71 4.49 -19.09 4.68
N LEU A 72 4.61 -17.93 4.03
CA LEU A 72 3.73 -16.79 4.29
C LEU A 72 2.27 -17.05 3.89
N ARG A 73 2.01 -17.62 2.70
CA ARG A 73 0.67 -18.05 2.25
C ARG A 73 0.07 -19.09 3.19
N ASP A 74 0.87 -20.10 3.54
CA ASP A 74 0.50 -21.16 4.48
C ASP A 74 0.42 -20.66 5.93
N SER A 75 0.78 -19.41 6.22
CA SER A 75 0.51 -18.68 7.47
C SER A 75 -0.69 -17.72 7.36
N GLY A 76 -1.39 -17.71 6.21
CA GLY A 76 -2.57 -16.87 5.97
C GLY A 76 -2.31 -15.56 5.22
N HIS A 77 -1.14 -15.31 4.63
CA HIS A 77 -0.99 -14.20 3.68
C HIS A 77 -1.83 -14.45 2.42
N ASN A 78 -2.62 -13.47 2.00
CA ASN A 78 -3.50 -13.57 0.83
C ASN A 78 -3.27 -12.47 -0.24
N ILE A 79 -2.30 -11.59 0.00
CA ILE A 79 -1.82 -10.57 -0.94
C ILE A 79 -0.31 -10.40 -0.79
N VAL A 80 0.37 -10.02 -1.88
CA VAL A 80 1.75 -9.53 -1.85
C VAL A 80 1.82 -8.08 -2.29
N ARG A 81 2.78 -7.33 -1.74
CA ARG A 81 3.26 -6.08 -2.31
C ARG A 81 4.52 -6.34 -3.12
N LEU A 82 4.56 -5.77 -4.32
CA LEU A 82 5.70 -5.82 -5.23
C LEU A 82 6.06 -4.39 -5.65
N ARG A 83 7.26 -3.95 -5.28
CA ARG A 83 7.90 -2.68 -5.66
C ARG A 83 8.46 -2.77 -7.07
N LEU A 84 8.40 -1.67 -7.81
CA LEU A 84 9.11 -1.49 -9.07
C LEU A 84 9.98 -0.22 -9.03
N TYR A 85 11.26 -0.40 -9.31
CA TYR A 85 12.20 0.65 -9.69
C TYR A 85 12.50 0.56 -11.20
N GLU A 86 12.93 1.67 -11.80
CA GLU A 86 13.04 1.76 -13.26
C GLU A 86 14.34 1.16 -13.83
N ALA A 87 15.50 1.58 -13.31
CA ALA A 87 16.79 0.96 -13.62
C ALA A 87 17.75 0.94 -12.40
N PRO A 88 17.50 0.10 -11.38
CA PRO A 88 18.46 -0.19 -10.32
C PRO A 88 19.87 -0.46 -10.82
N GLY A 89 20.87 0.09 -10.13
CA GLY A 89 22.28 -0.21 -10.39
C GLY A 89 23.23 0.96 -10.11
N PRO A 90 24.54 0.74 -10.31
CA PRO A 90 25.58 1.74 -10.08
C PRO A 90 25.35 3.05 -10.83
N GLY A 91 25.41 4.19 -10.13
CA GLY A 91 25.19 5.52 -10.70
C GLY A 91 23.72 5.96 -10.80
N ASN A 92 22.77 5.04 -10.59
CA ASN A 92 21.33 5.33 -10.56
C ASN A 92 20.80 5.38 -9.11
N GLY A 93 21.66 5.76 -8.17
CA GLY A 93 21.41 5.75 -6.72
C GLY A 93 21.02 7.11 -6.13
N ASN A 94 21.03 7.19 -4.79
CA ASN A 94 20.97 8.45 -4.02
C ASN A 94 21.92 8.39 -2.81
N ASP A 95 22.43 9.53 -2.36
CA ASP A 95 23.30 9.68 -1.18
C ASP A 95 24.55 8.75 -1.13
N GLY A 96 25.03 8.29 -2.28
CA GLY A 96 26.16 7.34 -2.39
C GLY A 96 25.77 5.86 -2.25
N TYR A 97 24.50 5.52 -2.44
CA TYR A 97 23.96 4.16 -2.38
C TYR A 97 23.04 3.84 -3.57
N HIS A 98 23.08 2.60 -4.05
CA HIS A 98 22.19 2.07 -5.09
C HIS A 98 21.65 0.67 -4.72
N TRP A 99 20.52 0.28 -5.30
CA TRP A 99 20.13 -1.14 -5.33
C TRP A 99 20.97 -1.90 -6.39
N PRO A 100 21.26 -3.21 -6.21
CA PRO A 100 21.88 -4.03 -7.24
C PRO A 100 21.15 -3.94 -8.59
N ALA A 101 21.90 -4.08 -9.67
CA ALA A 101 21.30 -4.21 -10.99
C ALA A 101 20.57 -5.56 -11.11
N GLY A 102 19.32 -5.53 -11.60
CA GLY A 102 18.48 -6.73 -11.74
C GLY A 102 17.71 -7.16 -10.48
N SER A 103 17.64 -6.33 -9.44
CA SER A 103 16.76 -6.55 -8.28
C SER A 103 15.62 -5.53 -8.26
N MET A 104 14.37 -5.97 -8.11
CA MET A 104 13.16 -5.13 -8.07
C MET A 104 12.96 -4.25 -9.32
N ASP A 105 13.41 -4.74 -10.48
CA ASP A 105 13.14 -4.20 -11.80
C ASP A 105 11.94 -4.93 -12.46
N LEU A 106 11.66 -4.65 -13.74
CA LEU A 106 10.52 -5.27 -14.44
C LEU A 106 10.66 -6.80 -14.61
N PRO A 107 11.81 -7.36 -15.06
CA PRO A 107 12.07 -8.80 -14.99
C PRO A 107 11.79 -9.45 -13.63
N ASP A 108 12.29 -8.85 -12.54
CA ASP A 108 12.16 -9.40 -11.19
C ASP A 108 10.70 -9.31 -10.66
N LEU A 109 10.05 -8.17 -10.91
CA LEU A 109 8.61 -7.98 -10.69
C LEU A 109 7.78 -9.07 -11.42
N LEU A 110 8.08 -9.35 -12.68
CA LEU A 110 7.38 -10.37 -13.47
C LEU A 110 7.66 -11.79 -12.94
N ALA A 111 8.83 -12.07 -12.40
CA ALA A 111 9.10 -13.36 -11.76
C ALA A 111 8.27 -13.53 -10.47
N MET A 112 8.28 -12.51 -9.60
CA MET A 112 7.58 -12.51 -8.32
C MET A 112 6.06 -12.45 -8.47
N ALA A 113 5.53 -11.73 -9.46
CA ALA A 113 4.11 -11.71 -9.79
C ALA A 113 3.61 -13.11 -10.17
N ARG A 114 4.34 -13.82 -11.05
CA ARG A 114 4.02 -15.21 -11.43
C ARG A 114 4.07 -16.15 -10.22
N ARG A 115 5.13 -16.08 -9.41
CA ARG A 115 5.33 -16.93 -8.22
C ARG A 115 4.21 -16.73 -7.18
N SER A 116 3.75 -15.49 -7.02
CA SER A 116 2.70 -15.13 -6.06
C SER A 116 1.30 -15.53 -6.55
N ALA A 117 1.00 -15.30 -7.83
CA ALA A 117 -0.25 -15.71 -8.45
C ALA A 117 -0.41 -17.25 -8.48
N ALA A 118 0.68 -18.00 -8.69
CA ALA A 118 0.69 -19.46 -8.60
C ALA A 118 0.43 -20.01 -7.18
N LEU A 119 0.52 -19.16 -6.15
CA LEU A 119 0.12 -19.47 -4.77
C LEU A 119 -1.28 -18.92 -4.43
N GLY A 120 -2.03 -18.42 -5.42
CA GLY A 120 -3.37 -17.84 -5.27
C GLY A 120 -3.42 -16.45 -4.62
N MET A 121 -2.26 -15.84 -4.34
CA MET A 121 -2.21 -14.53 -3.67
C MET A 121 -2.55 -13.39 -4.65
N GLN A 122 -3.28 -12.38 -4.15
CA GLN A 122 -3.47 -11.12 -4.88
C GLN A 122 -2.15 -10.34 -4.98
N ILE A 123 -2.08 -9.38 -5.90
CA ILE A 123 -0.90 -8.54 -6.14
C ILE A 123 -1.27 -7.07 -5.98
N GLN A 124 -0.49 -6.37 -5.16
CA GLN A 124 -0.41 -4.92 -5.09
C GLN A 124 0.93 -4.48 -5.70
N LEU A 125 0.89 -3.78 -6.84
CA LEU A 125 2.07 -3.24 -7.50
C LEU A 125 2.32 -1.79 -7.04
N THR A 126 3.50 -1.46 -6.52
CA THR A 126 3.92 -0.08 -6.23
C THR A 126 4.94 0.38 -7.26
N PHE A 127 4.56 1.36 -8.09
CA PHE A 127 5.53 2.10 -8.91
C PHE A 127 6.23 3.12 -8.02
N HIS A 128 7.56 3.05 -7.87
CA HIS A 128 8.33 4.13 -7.27
C HIS A 128 8.60 5.29 -8.24
N TYR A 129 8.54 5.03 -9.56
CA TYR A 129 8.94 5.98 -10.63
C TYR A 129 10.32 6.61 -10.37
N SER A 130 11.25 5.78 -9.91
CA SER A 130 12.62 6.12 -9.50
C SER A 130 13.49 4.89 -9.73
N ASP A 131 14.80 5.07 -9.88
CA ASP A 131 15.76 3.95 -9.97
C ASP A 131 16.13 3.37 -8.59
N PHE A 132 15.75 4.06 -7.51
CA PHE A 132 16.11 3.76 -6.12
C PHE A 132 15.01 4.21 -5.15
N TRP A 133 15.18 3.95 -3.84
CA TRP A 133 14.22 4.26 -2.76
C TRP A 133 13.55 5.64 -2.88
N THR A 134 12.25 5.71 -2.56
CA THR A 134 11.49 6.96 -2.49
C THR A 134 10.74 7.14 -1.17
N ASN A 135 10.59 8.40 -0.76
CA ASN A 135 9.90 8.90 0.43
C ASN A 135 9.69 10.43 0.30
N SER A 136 9.08 11.11 1.26
CA SER A 136 8.93 12.58 1.30
C SER A 136 10.17 13.40 0.90
N LYS A 137 11.40 12.92 1.14
CA LYS A 137 12.64 13.65 0.83
C LYS A 137 13.24 13.26 -0.52
N THR A 138 13.06 12.01 -0.94
CA THR A 138 13.67 11.46 -2.16
C THR A 138 12.58 10.98 -3.11
N GLN A 139 12.39 11.69 -4.22
CA GLN A 139 11.45 11.33 -5.29
C GLN A 139 12.11 11.59 -6.65
N ASN A 140 13.31 11.04 -6.84
CA ASN A 140 14.19 11.38 -7.96
C ASN A 140 13.62 10.92 -9.31
N VAL A 141 13.57 11.81 -10.30
CA VAL A 141 13.29 11.43 -11.70
C VAL A 141 14.36 10.42 -12.17
N PRO A 142 13.98 9.26 -12.75
CA PRO A 142 14.91 8.24 -13.22
C PRO A 142 15.98 8.80 -14.16
N VAL A 143 17.20 8.28 -14.10
CA VAL A 143 18.36 8.79 -14.87
C VAL A 143 18.07 8.75 -16.38
N GLN A 144 17.46 7.67 -16.87
CA GLN A 144 17.08 7.55 -18.28
C GLN A 144 15.98 8.54 -18.71
N TRP A 145 15.07 8.90 -17.80
CA TRP A 145 14.03 9.89 -18.06
C TRP A 145 14.62 11.30 -18.05
N ARG A 146 15.46 11.61 -17.06
CA ARG A 146 16.20 12.87 -16.94
C ARG A 146 17.01 13.16 -18.21
N ALA A 147 17.73 12.16 -18.72
CA ALA A 147 18.46 12.24 -19.99
C ALA A 147 17.58 12.38 -21.27
N GLN A 148 16.25 12.25 -21.18
CA GLN A 148 15.30 12.71 -22.20
C GLN A 148 14.86 14.15 -21.95
N LEU A 149 14.55 14.52 -20.69
CA LEU A 149 14.11 15.86 -20.31
C LEU A 149 15.17 16.94 -20.57
N ASP A 150 16.43 16.66 -20.25
CA ASP A 150 17.54 17.62 -20.39
C ASP A 150 17.79 18.05 -21.84
N LYS A 151 17.27 17.29 -22.82
CA LYS A 151 17.32 17.60 -24.27
C LYS A 151 16.18 18.50 -24.74
N LEU A 152 15.17 18.77 -23.90
CA LEU A 152 14.00 19.56 -24.24
C LEU A 152 14.23 21.05 -23.91
N PRO A 153 13.68 21.98 -24.73
CA PRO A 153 14.10 23.38 -24.74
C PRO A 153 13.71 24.15 -23.47
N ASP A 154 12.57 23.81 -22.86
CA ASP A 154 12.00 24.53 -21.73
C ASP A 154 11.30 23.60 -20.72
N GLU A 155 10.93 24.16 -19.57
CA GLU A 155 10.33 23.44 -18.45
C GLU A 155 8.92 22.88 -18.75
N ASN A 156 8.14 23.53 -19.63
CA ASN A 156 6.82 23.04 -20.02
C ASN A 156 6.92 21.86 -20.98
N ALA A 157 7.86 21.90 -21.93
CA ALA A 157 8.21 20.76 -22.77
C ALA A 157 8.68 19.56 -21.93
N ARG A 158 9.54 19.81 -20.92
CA ARG A 158 9.99 18.79 -19.97
C ARG A 158 8.84 18.20 -19.16
N PHE A 159 7.99 19.05 -18.58
CA PHE A 159 6.84 18.58 -17.80
C PHE A 159 5.85 17.78 -18.66
N ALA A 160 5.58 18.23 -19.90
CA ALA A 160 4.74 17.51 -20.84
C ALA A 160 5.30 16.11 -21.18
N ARG A 161 6.61 15.99 -21.42
CA ARG A 161 7.26 14.69 -21.68
C ARG A 161 7.30 13.81 -20.42
N LEU A 162 7.52 14.38 -19.24
CA LEU A 162 7.50 13.62 -17.99
C LEU A 162 6.11 13.02 -17.71
N ARG A 163 5.04 13.77 -17.97
CA ARG A 163 3.66 13.26 -17.88
C ARG A 163 3.39 12.13 -18.88
N GLN A 164 3.92 12.23 -20.10
CA GLN A 164 3.87 11.12 -21.07
C GLN A 164 4.64 9.89 -20.56
N LEU A 165 5.86 10.05 -20.04
CA LEU A 165 6.67 8.95 -19.52
C LEU A 165 5.98 8.18 -18.40
N VAL A 166 5.30 8.86 -17.46
CA VAL A 166 4.50 8.22 -16.41
C VAL A 166 3.37 7.37 -17.02
N PHE A 167 2.58 7.91 -17.95
CA PHE A 167 1.50 7.16 -18.61
C PHE A 167 2.04 5.97 -19.43
N GLU A 168 3.06 6.22 -20.28
CA GLU A 168 3.70 5.23 -21.15
C GLU A 168 4.24 4.06 -20.34
N ARG A 169 5.01 4.32 -19.29
CA ARG A 169 5.63 3.29 -18.45
C ARG A 169 4.62 2.52 -17.62
N THR A 170 3.65 3.20 -17.02
CA THR A 170 2.59 2.54 -16.24
C THR A 170 1.81 1.57 -17.12
N ARG A 171 1.47 2.01 -18.34
CA ARG A 171 0.79 1.19 -19.35
C ARG A 171 1.65 0.03 -19.85
N GLU A 172 2.95 0.24 -20.07
CA GLU A 172 3.90 -0.81 -20.47
C GLU A 172 3.95 -1.95 -19.44
N VAL A 173 4.24 -1.62 -18.18
CA VAL A 173 4.37 -2.59 -17.07
C VAL A 173 3.07 -3.33 -16.83
N MET A 174 1.94 -2.61 -16.81
CA MET A 174 0.62 -3.22 -16.68
C MET A 174 0.30 -4.16 -17.86
N ARG A 175 0.73 -3.84 -19.10
CA ARG A 175 0.57 -4.74 -20.26
C ARG A 175 1.48 -5.97 -20.18
N ALA A 176 2.69 -5.85 -19.62
CA ALA A 176 3.57 -6.99 -19.41
C ALA A 176 2.96 -7.99 -18.40
N LEU A 177 2.43 -7.49 -17.28
CA LEU A 177 1.70 -8.30 -16.29
C LEU A 177 0.40 -8.89 -16.87
N GLN A 178 -0.35 -8.13 -17.68
CA GLN A 178 -1.52 -8.64 -18.39
C GLN A 178 -1.18 -9.75 -19.38
N ALA A 179 -0.09 -9.63 -20.14
CA ALA A 179 0.38 -10.67 -21.06
C ALA A 179 0.88 -11.93 -20.33
N GLN A 180 1.30 -11.79 -19.07
CA GLN A 180 1.66 -12.92 -18.19
C GLN A 180 0.43 -13.54 -17.50
N GLY A 181 -0.74 -12.88 -17.48
CA GLY A 181 -1.93 -13.30 -16.75
C GLY A 181 -1.97 -12.85 -15.27
N THR A 182 -1.07 -11.97 -14.85
CA THR A 182 -0.82 -11.58 -13.45
C THR A 182 -1.20 -10.12 -13.17
N VAL A 183 -2.31 -9.66 -13.75
CA VAL A 183 -2.83 -8.28 -13.58
C VAL A 183 -3.02 -7.95 -12.09
N PRO A 184 -2.34 -6.94 -11.53
CA PRO A 184 -2.51 -6.56 -10.13
C PRO A 184 -3.92 -6.10 -9.81
N GLN A 185 -4.51 -6.59 -8.72
CA GLN A 185 -5.78 -6.11 -8.21
C GLN A 185 -5.67 -4.67 -7.68
N PHE A 186 -4.47 -4.30 -7.21
CA PHE A 186 -4.15 -2.98 -6.68
C PHE A 186 -2.88 -2.41 -7.30
N VAL A 187 -2.85 -1.10 -7.57
CA VAL A 187 -1.68 -0.41 -8.13
C VAL A 187 -1.47 0.92 -7.44
N SER A 188 -0.33 1.13 -6.78
CA SER A 188 0.05 2.43 -6.21
C SER A 188 0.78 3.26 -7.25
N VAL A 189 0.27 4.47 -7.51
CA VAL A 189 0.92 5.47 -8.36
C VAL A 189 1.84 6.30 -7.46
N GLY A 190 3.08 5.84 -7.30
CA GLY A 190 4.04 6.39 -6.35
C GLY A 190 4.10 5.60 -5.03
N ASN A 191 5.11 5.93 -4.23
CA ASN A 191 5.33 5.46 -2.86
C ASN A 191 5.68 6.66 -1.97
N GLU A 192 5.00 6.79 -0.82
CA GLU A 192 5.18 7.87 0.15
C GLU A 192 5.34 9.25 -0.51
N ILE A 193 4.26 9.62 -1.23
CA ILE A 193 4.18 10.81 -2.07
C ILE A 193 3.61 12.04 -1.34
N GLU A 194 3.65 12.09 -0.01
CA GLU A 194 3.23 13.26 0.79
C GLU A 194 4.07 14.51 0.51
N GLY A 195 5.33 14.34 0.07
CA GLY A 195 6.16 15.43 -0.46
C GLY A 195 5.95 15.70 -1.96
N GLY A 196 5.06 14.94 -2.62
CA GLY A 196 4.88 14.89 -4.07
C GLY A 196 5.63 13.73 -4.72
N MET A 197 5.92 13.83 -6.02
CA MET A 197 6.68 12.82 -6.78
C MET A 197 7.58 13.47 -7.84
N LEU A 198 8.55 12.74 -8.39
CA LEU A 198 9.33 13.13 -9.58
C LEU A 198 9.89 14.57 -9.49
N TYR A 199 10.69 14.82 -8.45
CA TYR A 199 11.21 16.15 -8.11
C TYR A 199 12.14 16.72 -9.20
N PRO A 200 12.13 18.04 -9.43
CA PRO A 200 11.30 19.05 -8.77
C PRO A 200 9.87 19.19 -9.35
N TYR A 201 9.57 18.51 -10.46
CA TYR A 201 8.38 18.76 -11.29
C TYR A 201 7.05 18.50 -10.58
N GLY A 202 6.96 17.44 -9.78
CA GLY A 202 5.78 17.08 -8.99
C GLY A 202 5.96 17.27 -7.48
N ALA A 203 6.96 18.02 -7.02
CA ALA A 203 7.17 18.30 -5.60
C ALA A 203 6.00 19.11 -5.02
N MET A 204 5.50 18.78 -3.83
CA MET A 204 4.36 19.43 -3.18
C MET A 204 4.72 20.85 -2.71
N THR A 205 4.55 21.81 -3.61
CA THR A 205 4.54 23.25 -3.35
C THR A 205 3.29 23.86 -3.96
N GLU A 206 2.86 25.01 -3.45
CA GLU A 206 1.63 25.70 -3.91
C GLU A 206 1.59 25.88 -5.44
N ALA A 207 2.71 26.19 -6.08
CA ALA A 207 2.81 26.36 -7.52
C ALA A 207 2.78 25.03 -8.32
N ASN A 208 3.16 23.92 -7.68
CA ASN A 208 3.27 22.61 -8.32
C ASN A 208 2.02 21.73 -8.14
N TRP A 209 1.04 22.08 -7.29
CA TRP A 209 -0.18 21.29 -7.11
C TRP A 209 -0.83 20.81 -8.43
N PRO A 210 -1.04 21.67 -9.45
CA PRO A 210 -1.57 21.24 -10.75
C PRO A 210 -0.66 20.26 -11.51
N ARG A 211 0.66 20.34 -11.31
CA ARG A 211 1.64 19.43 -11.93
C ARG A 211 1.65 18.06 -11.27
N LEU A 212 1.68 18.02 -9.94
CA LEU A 212 1.54 16.79 -9.16
C LEU A 212 0.24 16.07 -9.54
N GLY A 213 -0.90 16.79 -9.53
CA GLY A 213 -2.18 16.21 -9.94
C GLY A 213 -2.17 15.64 -11.36
N ALA A 214 -1.55 16.33 -12.33
CA ALA A 214 -1.45 15.86 -13.70
C ALA A 214 -0.47 14.68 -13.90
N LEU A 215 0.51 14.48 -13.02
CA LEU A 215 1.36 13.28 -13.00
C LEU A 215 0.59 12.08 -12.41
N LEU A 216 -0.12 12.28 -11.30
CA LEU A 216 -0.94 11.23 -10.66
C LEU A 216 -2.07 10.77 -11.61
N GLN A 217 -2.74 11.70 -12.29
CA GLN A 217 -3.74 11.39 -13.30
C GLN A 217 -3.16 10.57 -14.46
N ALA A 218 -1.94 10.89 -14.92
CA ALA A 218 -1.29 10.12 -15.99
C ALA A 218 -0.95 8.68 -15.57
N GLY A 219 -0.58 8.46 -14.29
CA GLY A 219 -0.44 7.13 -13.73
C GLY A 219 -1.78 6.38 -13.65
N TYR A 220 -2.83 7.03 -13.14
CA TYR A 220 -4.18 6.48 -13.09
C TYR A 220 -4.68 6.06 -14.49
N GLU A 221 -4.59 6.96 -15.47
CA GLU A 221 -4.94 6.69 -16.87
C GLU A 221 -4.09 5.55 -17.45
N GLY A 222 -2.79 5.48 -17.11
CA GLY A 222 -1.90 4.39 -17.47
C GLY A 222 -2.44 3.03 -17.02
N VAL A 223 -2.82 2.90 -15.74
CA VAL A 223 -3.44 1.69 -15.17
C VAL A 223 -4.77 1.37 -15.87
N LYS A 224 -5.70 2.32 -15.92
CA LYS A 224 -7.05 2.10 -16.46
C LYS A 224 -7.05 1.79 -17.95
N SER A 225 -6.05 2.25 -18.72
CA SER A 225 -5.85 1.91 -20.13
C SER A 225 -5.48 0.43 -20.40
N VAL A 226 -5.22 -0.33 -19.33
CA VAL A 226 -4.90 -1.77 -19.37
C VAL A 226 -5.91 -2.59 -18.60
N SER A 227 -6.26 -2.14 -17.39
CA SER A 227 -7.15 -2.81 -16.46
C SER A 227 -8.06 -1.78 -15.77
N PRO A 228 -9.30 -1.60 -16.26
CA PRO A 228 -10.28 -0.72 -15.61
C PRO A 228 -10.62 -1.17 -14.17
N THR A 229 -10.51 -2.46 -13.90
CA THR A 229 -10.84 -3.11 -12.62
C THR A 229 -9.72 -3.04 -11.58
N SER A 230 -8.46 -2.85 -11.99
CA SER A 230 -7.34 -2.64 -11.05
C SER A 230 -7.56 -1.35 -10.26
N ARG A 231 -7.49 -1.42 -8.93
CA ARG A 231 -7.76 -0.29 -8.03
C ARG A 231 -6.50 0.55 -7.84
N VAL A 232 -6.58 1.83 -8.19
CA VAL A 232 -5.46 2.78 -8.07
C VAL A 232 -5.40 3.33 -6.64
N ILE A 233 -4.23 3.20 -6.02
CA ILE A 233 -3.90 3.70 -4.69
C ILE A 233 -3.02 4.95 -4.82
N LEU A 234 -3.29 5.95 -3.98
CA LEU A 234 -2.35 7.04 -3.69
C LEU A 234 -1.85 6.88 -2.25
N HIS A 235 -0.53 6.67 -2.07
CA HIS A 235 0.07 6.21 -0.82
C HIS A 235 0.92 7.29 -0.16
N LEU A 236 0.55 7.67 1.07
CA LEU A 236 1.28 8.62 1.93
C LEU A 236 1.84 7.91 3.18
N ASP A 237 2.81 8.54 3.83
CA ASP A 237 3.31 8.16 5.16
C ASP A 237 2.27 8.41 6.30
N ASP A 238 2.71 8.26 7.56
CA ASP A 238 2.11 8.92 8.73
C ASP A 238 0.60 8.68 8.98
N ALA A 239 0.19 7.42 8.98
CA ALA A 239 -1.15 7.00 9.40
C ALA A 239 -1.47 7.51 10.82
N GLY A 240 -2.51 8.31 10.94
CA GLY A 240 -2.86 9.03 12.18
C GLY A 240 -2.82 10.55 12.06
N ASN A 241 -2.15 11.09 11.03
CA ASN A 241 -2.07 12.53 10.80
C ASN A 241 -3.23 13.03 9.90
N LEU A 242 -4.36 13.33 10.52
CA LEU A 242 -5.56 13.78 9.80
C LEU A 242 -5.34 15.04 8.96
N ASP A 243 -4.51 15.98 9.42
CA ASP A 243 -4.38 17.28 8.74
C ASP A 243 -3.42 17.22 7.53
N LYS A 244 -2.39 16.34 7.57
CA LYS A 244 -1.62 15.95 6.38
C LYS A 244 -2.54 15.38 5.29
N TYR A 245 -3.36 14.38 5.64
CA TYR A 245 -4.26 13.72 4.69
C TYR A 245 -5.37 14.66 4.19
N ARG A 246 -5.90 15.54 5.05
CA ARG A 246 -6.86 16.58 4.65
C ARG A 246 -6.25 17.52 3.62
N SER A 247 -5.09 18.10 3.93
CA SER A 247 -4.39 19.00 3.02
C SER A 247 -4.17 18.33 1.66
N TYR A 248 -3.58 17.13 1.65
CA TYR A 248 -3.24 16.43 0.41
C TYR A 248 -4.47 16.08 -0.44
N PHE A 249 -5.44 15.37 0.14
CA PHE A 249 -6.58 14.86 -0.62
C PHE A 249 -7.66 15.92 -0.92
N ASP A 250 -7.72 17.04 -0.20
CA ASP A 250 -8.58 18.17 -0.59
C ASP A 250 -8.00 18.96 -1.77
N HIS A 251 -6.67 19.11 -1.89
CA HIS A 251 -6.05 19.67 -3.11
C HIS A 251 -6.30 18.77 -4.32
N LEU A 252 -6.07 17.46 -4.20
CA LEU A 252 -6.35 16.51 -5.30
C LEU A 252 -7.82 16.47 -5.69
N ARG A 253 -8.74 16.59 -4.72
CA ARG A 253 -10.19 16.74 -4.95
C ARG A 253 -10.51 18.03 -5.72
N ALA A 254 -9.92 19.15 -5.37
CA ALA A 254 -10.12 20.43 -6.07
C ALA A 254 -9.62 20.37 -7.52
N LEU A 255 -8.50 19.68 -7.75
CA LEU A 255 -7.93 19.39 -9.07
C LEU A 255 -8.67 18.29 -9.85
N LYS A 256 -9.60 17.56 -9.22
CA LYS A 256 -10.34 16.41 -9.77
C LYS A 256 -9.44 15.26 -10.24
N VAL A 257 -8.41 14.94 -9.46
CA VAL A 257 -7.52 13.79 -9.72
C VAL A 257 -8.21 12.50 -9.31
N ASP A 258 -8.19 11.50 -10.19
CA ASP A 258 -8.84 10.21 -9.98
C ASP A 258 -7.96 9.22 -9.18
N TYR A 259 -8.60 8.48 -8.27
CA TYR A 259 -8.01 7.38 -7.50
C TYR A 259 -9.12 6.52 -6.84
N ASP A 260 -8.83 5.26 -6.51
CA ASP A 260 -9.82 4.30 -5.97
C ASP A 260 -9.64 4.01 -4.47
N VAL A 261 -8.44 4.23 -3.92
CA VAL A 261 -8.03 3.85 -2.55
C VAL A 261 -7.05 4.89 -1.99
N ILE A 262 -7.13 5.15 -0.69
CA ILE A 262 -6.12 5.91 0.07
C ILE A 262 -5.16 4.92 0.72
N GLY A 263 -3.87 5.03 0.41
CA GLY A 263 -2.81 4.22 1.02
C GLY A 263 -2.13 4.96 2.16
N ALA A 264 -1.82 4.26 3.26
CA ALA A 264 -1.20 4.86 4.45
C ALA A 264 -0.12 3.95 5.07
N SER A 265 1.05 4.49 5.42
CA SER A 265 2.08 3.77 6.21
C SER A 265 1.81 3.89 7.72
N TYR A 266 1.73 2.76 8.44
CA TYR A 266 1.62 2.73 9.91
C TYR A 266 2.78 2.00 10.59
N TYR A 267 3.72 2.79 11.09
CA TYR A 267 4.77 2.31 12.00
C TYR A 267 4.60 3.02 13.36
N PRO A 268 4.40 2.31 14.47
CA PRO A 268 4.31 2.93 15.80
C PRO A 268 5.54 3.79 16.14
N PHE A 269 6.71 3.39 15.66
CA PHE A 269 7.98 4.10 15.83
C PHE A 269 7.97 5.53 15.28
N TRP A 270 7.46 5.77 14.06
CA TRP A 270 7.44 7.11 13.45
C TRP A 270 6.15 7.88 13.76
N THR A 271 5.00 7.24 13.60
CA THR A 271 3.68 7.87 13.80
C THR A 271 3.41 8.22 15.27
N LYS A 272 4.09 7.51 16.20
CA LYS A 272 3.83 7.48 17.64
C LYS A 272 2.34 7.28 17.98
N LYS A 273 1.61 6.49 17.16
CA LYS A 273 0.19 6.15 17.37
C LYS A 273 -0.05 4.72 17.85
N THR A 274 -1.11 4.52 18.63
CA THR A 274 -1.67 3.19 18.93
C THR A 274 -2.60 2.70 17.80
N VAL A 275 -2.93 1.40 17.76
CA VAL A 275 -3.84 0.83 16.76
C VAL A 275 -5.18 1.56 16.76
N GLN A 276 -5.74 1.83 17.94
CA GLN A 276 -7.03 2.52 18.07
C GLN A 276 -7.00 3.92 17.42
N GLN A 277 -5.92 4.68 17.58
CA GLN A 277 -5.76 5.99 16.95
C GLN A 277 -5.68 5.90 15.42
N VAL A 278 -5.08 4.84 14.88
CA VAL A 278 -5.05 4.57 13.44
C VAL A 278 -6.43 4.17 12.94
N VAL A 279 -7.19 3.35 13.68
CA VAL A 279 -8.58 2.99 13.34
C VAL A 279 -9.50 4.22 13.31
N ASP A 280 -9.37 5.13 14.28
CA ASP A 280 -10.17 6.35 14.34
C ASP A 280 -9.77 7.35 13.23
N PHE A 281 -8.48 7.45 12.92
CA PHE A 281 -7.97 8.14 11.73
C PHE A 281 -8.54 7.55 10.44
N SER A 282 -8.48 6.23 10.26
CA SER A 282 -8.99 5.55 9.06
C SER A 282 -10.48 5.80 8.87
N ARG A 283 -11.27 5.73 9.94
CA ARG A 283 -12.72 6.04 9.89
C ARG A 283 -12.99 7.48 9.45
N ALA A 284 -12.19 8.45 9.93
CA ALA A 284 -12.35 9.85 9.57
C ALA A 284 -11.89 10.15 8.13
N VAL A 285 -10.83 9.48 7.64
CA VAL A 285 -10.34 9.60 6.26
C VAL A 285 -11.32 8.97 5.27
N THR A 286 -11.72 7.71 5.47
CA THR A 286 -12.63 7.01 4.54
C THR A 286 -13.99 7.71 4.46
N ALA A 287 -14.52 8.20 5.59
CA ALA A 287 -15.76 8.98 5.63
C ALA A 287 -15.65 10.38 4.99
N ARG A 288 -14.48 11.06 5.05
CA ARG A 288 -14.28 12.37 4.41
C ARG A 288 -14.16 12.26 2.89
N TYR A 289 -13.52 11.20 2.38
CA TYR A 289 -13.19 11.09 0.96
C TYR A 289 -14.12 10.20 0.14
N ASP A 290 -14.99 9.42 0.79
CA ASP A 290 -15.80 8.36 0.18
C ASP A 290 -14.93 7.30 -0.53
N LYS A 291 -13.73 7.06 0.01
CA LYS A 291 -12.74 6.10 -0.49
C LYS A 291 -12.44 5.04 0.56
N ASP A 292 -12.00 3.88 0.10
CA ASP A 292 -11.49 2.83 0.99
C ASP A 292 -10.03 3.13 1.35
N LEU A 293 -9.54 2.54 2.44
CA LEU A 293 -8.17 2.72 2.91
C LEU A 293 -7.41 1.39 2.97
N PHE A 294 -6.12 1.41 2.62
CA PHE A 294 -5.21 0.28 2.76
C PHE A 294 -4.02 0.72 3.63
N ILE A 295 -3.66 -0.05 4.66
CA ILE A 295 -2.38 0.13 5.35
C ILE A 295 -1.30 -0.48 4.44
N MET A 296 -0.57 0.38 3.73
CA MET A 296 0.36 0.02 2.64
C MET A 296 1.70 -0.47 3.14
N GLU A 297 2.09 -0.04 4.33
CA GLU A 297 3.27 -0.48 5.04
C GLU A 297 2.98 -0.52 6.54
N ALA A 298 3.51 -1.53 7.23
CA ALA A 298 3.55 -1.59 8.68
C ALA A 298 4.75 -2.41 9.16
N GLY A 299 5.28 -2.07 10.33
CA GLY A 299 6.43 -2.75 10.92
C GLY A 299 6.55 -2.50 12.42
N PHE A 300 7.07 -3.51 13.12
CA PHE A 300 7.24 -3.54 14.57
C PHE A 300 8.47 -4.39 14.90
N ASN A 301 9.33 -3.95 15.83
CA ASN A 301 10.54 -4.70 16.14
C ASN A 301 10.26 -5.88 17.09
N TRP A 302 10.83 -7.04 16.75
CA TRP A 302 10.76 -8.28 17.53
C TRP A 302 12.05 -8.55 18.31
N ALA A 303 13.10 -7.76 18.07
CA ALA A 303 14.31 -7.71 18.88
C ALA A 303 14.80 -6.24 18.98
N PRO A 304 15.41 -5.82 20.10
CA PRO A 304 15.84 -4.43 20.28
C PRO A 304 17.05 -4.07 19.40
N ASN A 305 17.90 -5.04 19.08
CA ASN A 305 19.10 -4.91 18.26
C ASN A 305 19.13 -5.96 17.15
N LEU A 306 19.88 -5.67 16.10
CA LEU A 306 20.30 -6.57 15.03
C LEU A 306 21.42 -7.53 15.53
N PRO A 307 21.78 -8.59 14.78
CA PRO A 307 22.84 -9.54 15.18
C PRO A 307 24.23 -8.94 15.39
N ASN A 308 24.48 -7.74 14.84
CA ASN A 308 25.73 -6.99 15.02
C ASN A 308 25.75 -6.15 16.32
N GLY A 309 24.70 -6.21 17.15
CA GLY A 309 24.59 -5.48 18.41
C GLY A 309 24.09 -4.04 18.31
N TYR A 310 23.85 -3.52 17.10
CA TYR A 310 23.31 -2.17 16.88
C TYR A 310 21.78 -2.20 16.73
N PRO A 311 21.07 -1.09 17.06
CA PRO A 311 19.63 -0.97 16.81
C PRO A 311 19.29 -1.11 15.32
N GLY A 312 18.10 -1.62 15.04
CA GLY A 312 17.49 -1.56 13.71
C GLY A 312 16.93 -0.17 13.37
N GLN A 313 16.34 -0.06 12.18
CA GLN A 313 15.63 1.13 11.70
C GLN A 313 14.48 1.54 12.63
N LEU A 314 13.76 0.54 13.17
CA LEU A 314 12.84 0.72 14.29
C LEU A 314 13.60 0.38 15.57
N SER A 315 14.11 1.39 16.28
CA SER A 315 14.86 1.22 17.54
C SER A 315 13.95 1.05 18.75
N ASP A 316 12.73 1.58 18.68
CA ASP A 316 11.66 1.42 19.66
C ASP A 316 10.32 1.17 18.97
N ASN A 317 9.33 0.67 19.71
CA ASN A 317 7.97 0.45 19.22
C ASN A 317 7.04 1.65 19.55
N GLY A 318 7.56 2.86 19.66
CA GLY A 318 6.78 4.08 19.86
C GLY A 318 6.01 4.11 21.19
N PRO A 319 4.66 4.12 21.18
CA PRO A 319 3.86 4.15 22.40
C PRO A 319 3.77 2.80 23.13
N TYR A 320 4.26 1.70 22.53
CA TYR A 320 4.21 0.37 23.14
C TYR A 320 5.42 0.13 24.07
N PRO A 321 5.27 -0.62 25.19
CA PRO A 321 6.37 -0.87 26.13
C PRO A 321 7.59 -1.53 25.48
N ALA A 322 8.80 -1.14 25.89
CA ALA A 322 10.05 -1.70 25.36
C ALA A 322 10.20 -3.22 25.53
N ALA A 323 9.49 -3.84 26.49
CA ALA A 323 9.42 -5.30 26.61
C ALA A 323 8.74 -6.00 25.41
N MET A 324 7.99 -5.26 24.59
CA MET A 324 7.41 -5.77 23.34
C MET A 324 8.42 -5.84 22.19
N SER A 325 9.68 -5.43 22.39
CA SER A 325 10.79 -5.73 21.47
C SER A 325 11.21 -7.20 21.59
N SER A 326 10.25 -8.09 21.34
CA SER A 326 10.28 -9.55 21.51
C SER A 326 9.40 -10.22 20.44
N PRO A 327 9.64 -11.49 20.07
CA PRO A 327 8.77 -12.24 19.15
C PRO A 327 7.30 -12.27 19.59
N GLU A 328 7.08 -12.44 20.90
CA GLU A 328 5.76 -12.44 21.52
C GLU A 328 5.13 -11.03 21.54
N GLY A 329 5.94 -9.98 21.69
CA GLY A 329 5.49 -8.59 21.62
C GLY A 329 5.06 -8.18 20.21
N GLN A 330 5.83 -8.57 19.19
CA GLN A 330 5.46 -8.39 17.79
C GLN A 330 4.17 -9.15 17.44
N ARG A 331 4.04 -10.40 17.92
CA ARG A 331 2.79 -11.18 17.81
C ARG A 331 1.62 -10.45 18.48
N ALA A 332 1.78 -9.96 19.70
CA ALA A 332 0.73 -9.26 20.44
C ALA A 332 0.28 -7.96 19.78
N PHE A 333 1.20 -7.21 19.16
CA PHE A 333 0.87 -6.02 18.35
C PHE A 333 0.03 -6.38 17.11
N MET A 334 0.35 -7.48 16.43
CA MET A 334 -0.42 -7.91 15.25
C MET A 334 -1.79 -8.52 15.63
N ASP A 335 -1.88 -9.21 16.78
CA ASP A 335 -3.13 -9.64 17.42
C ASP A 335 -4.03 -8.45 17.81
N GLU A 336 -3.48 -7.25 18.07
CA GLU A 336 -4.25 -6.01 18.20
C GLU A 336 -4.63 -5.44 16.81
N LEU A 337 -3.64 -5.30 15.92
CA LEU A 337 -3.75 -4.55 14.67
C LEU A 337 -4.67 -5.21 13.63
N LEU A 338 -4.46 -6.49 13.31
CA LEU A 338 -5.20 -7.17 12.24
C LEU A 338 -6.72 -7.20 12.50
N PRO A 339 -7.23 -7.62 13.69
CA PRO A 339 -8.67 -7.62 13.93
C PRO A 339 -9.24 -6.23 14.15
N ALA A 340 -8.44 -5.24 14.56
CA ALA A 340 -8.89 -3.85 14.64
C ALA A 340 -9.11 -3.23 13.26
N LEU A 341 -8.15 -3.40 12.34
CA LEU A 341 -8.29 -2.98 10.94
C LEU A 341 -9.43 -3.72 10.24
N ARG A 342 -9.55 -5.05 10.40
CA ARG A 342 -10.65 -5.85 9.82
C ARG A 342 -12.05 -5.43 10.30
N ARG A 343 -12.16 -4.81 11.49
CA ARG A 343 -13.42 -4.24 12.02
C ARG A 343 -13.62 -2.76 11.67
N ALA A 344 -12.60 -2.07 11.14
CA ALA A 344 -12.69 -0.67 10.77
C ALA A 344 -13.44 -0.52 9.44
N PRO A 345 -14.52 0.29 9.36
CA PRO A 345 -15.26 0.47 8.12
C PRO A 345 -14.37 0.92 6.96
N ARG A 346 -14.45 0.19 5.84
CA ARG A 346 -13.74 0.48 4.58
C ARG A 346 -12.20 0.40 4.65
N VAL A 347 -11.64 -0.23 5.68
CA VAL A 347 -10.24 -0.64 5.65
C VAL A 347 -10.14 -1.99 4.94
N LEU A 348 -9.37 -2.03 3.85
CA LEU A 348 -9.23 -3.20 2.97
C LEU A 348 -8.28 -4.25 3.54
N GLY A 349 -7.21 -3.79 4.21
CA GLY A 349 -6.09 -4.64 4.52
C GLY A 349 -4.87 -3.98 5.12
N LEU A 350 -3.84 -4.81 5.32
CA LEU A 350 -2.50 -4.46 5.77
C LEU A 350 -1.44 -5.18 4.93
N LEU A 351 -0.41 -4.44 4.52
CA LEU A 351 0.81 -4.95 3.92
C LEU A 351 1.96 -4.70 4.90
N TYR A 352 2.52 -5.77 5.46
CA TYR A 352 3.68 -5.71 6.34
C TYR A 352 4.95 -5.45 5.52
N TRP A 353 5.85 -4.60 6.00
CA TRP A 353 7.00 -4.17 5.21
C TRP A 353 8.23 -5.06 5.41
N ASP A 354 8.86 -5.44 4.29
CA ASP A 354 9.98 -6.40 4.16
C ASP A 354 9.99 -7.57 5.18
N PRO A 355 8.88 -8.32 5.37
CA PRO A 355 8.78 -9.48 6.28
C PRO A 355 9.87 -10.54 6.09
N VAL A 356 10.49 -10.61 4.92
CA VAL A 356 11.45 -11.64 4.49
C VAL A 356 12.92 -11.20 4.54
N MET A 357 13.23 -9.93 4.81
CA MET A 357 14.59 -9.39 4.69
C MET A 357 15.47 -9.71 5.93
N VAL A 358 15.67 -10.99 6.19
CA VAL A 358 16.44 -11.56 7.31
C VAL A 358 17.95 -11.29 7.23
N ALA A 359 18.70 -11.60 8.29
CA ALA A 359 20.13 -11.30 8.41
C ALA A 359 21.00 -12.14 7.44
N THR A 360 21.16 -11.68 6.20
CA THR A 360 21.82 -12.45 5.12
C THR A 360 23.16 -11.82 4.71
N PRO A 361 24.27 -12.59 4.69
CA PRO A 361 25.58 -12.09 4.26
C PRO A 361 25.57 -11.49 2.85
N GLY A 362 26.16 -10.30 2.72
CA GLY A 362 26.24 -9.59 1.44
C GLY A 362 25.02 -8.75 1.06
N VAL A 363 23.91 -8.82 1.82
CA VAL A 363 22.71 -7.99 1.61
C VAL A 363 22.54 -6.95 2.71
N GLY A 364 22.01 -5.79 2.35
CA GLY A 364 21.66 -4.69 3.25
C GLY A 364 20.64 -3.77 2.58
N TRP A 365 20.30 -2.64 3.21
CA TRP A 365 19.27 -1.71 2.69
C TRP A 365 19.58 -1.14 1.29
N ALA A 366 20.87 -1.14 0.92
CA ALA A 366 21.41 -0.80 -0.40
C ALA A 366 22.90 -1.21 -0.49
N VAL A 367 23.53 -1.01 -1.64
CA VAL A 367 24.98 -1.14 -1.89
C VAL A 367 25.63 0.24 -1.95
N ARG A 368 26.79 0.43 -1.32
CA ARG A 368 27.56 1.70 -1.39
C ARG A 368 28.24 1.88 -2.74
N ASP A 369 28.15 3.07 -3.32
CA ASP A 369 28.88 3.44 -4.54
C ASP A 369 30.41 3.38 -4.37
N ALA A 370 30.90 3.78 -3.18
CA ALA A 370 32.32 4.01 -2.92
C ALA A 370 33.18 2.73 -2.87
N ASP A 371 32.65 1.63 -2.33
CA ASP A 371 33.39 0.36 -2.16
C ASP A 371 32.60 -0.90 -2.54
N ARG A 372 31.39 -0.74 -3.10
CA ARG A 372 30.51 -1.81 -3.62
C ARG A 372 30.17 -2.93 -2.63
N LYS A 373 30.30 -2.64 -1.33
CA LYS A 373 29.79 -3.50 -0.25
C LYS A 373 28.36 -3.07 0.12
N PRO A 374 27.53 -3.99 0.67
CA PRO A 374 26.25 -3.60 1.23
C PRO A 374 26.41 -2.58 2.38
N GLY A 375 25.39 -1.76 2.56
CA GLY A 375 25.09 -1.12 3.85
C GLY A 375 24.67 -2.16 4.91
N PRO A 376 24.34 -1.75 6.14
CA PRO A 376 23.72 -2.64 7.09
C PRO A 376 22.36 -3.15 6.56
N ASN A 377 21.97 -4.37 6.90
CA ASN A 377 20.56 -4.72 6.93
C ASN A 377 19.98 -4.09 8.20
N VAL A 378 19.09 -3.10 8.05
CA VAL A 378 18.50 -2.34 9.17
C VAL A 378 17.12 -2.86 9.58
N VAL A 379 16.61 -3.89 8.92
CA VAL A 379 15.21 -4.36 9.04
C VAL A 379 15.12 -5.81 9.55
N ALA A 380 16.26 -6.50 9.68
CA ALA A 380 16.30 -7.90 10.13
C ALA A 380 15.71 -8.14 11.53
N ASN A 381 15.52 -7.11 12.36
CA ASN A 381 14.84 -7.19 13.66
C ASN A 381 13.35 -6.79 13.61
N THR A 382 12.79 -6.58 12.41
CA THR A 382 11.36 -6.24 12.18
C THR A 382 10.66 -7.23 11.25
N THR A 383 11.37 -8.19 10.67
CA THR A 383 10.89 -9.32 9.84
C THR A 383 9.81 -10.18 10.52
N LEU A 384 9.16 -11.07 9.76
CA LEU A 384 8.25 -12.12 10.30
C LEU A 384 8.94 -13.49 10.46
N PHE A 385 10.25 -13.52 10.24
CA PHE A 385 11.18 -14.63 10.48
C PHE A 385 12.32 -14.13 11.38
N ASP A 386 12.93 -15.01 12.17
CA ASP A 386 14.12 -14.67 12.99
C ASP A 386 15.37 -14.44 12.12
N PHE A 387 16.51 -14.13 12.76
CA PHE A 387 17.75 -13.82 12.05
C PHE A 387 18.28 -15.01 11.23
N GLU A 388 17.98 -16.23 11.70
CA GLU A 388 18.30 -17.51 11.09
C GLU A 388 17.26 -17.96 10.03
N GLY A 389 16.18 -17.18 9.83
CA GLY A 389 15.17 -17.40 8.80
C GLY A 389 13.98 -18.28 9.21
N ARG A 390 13.77 -18.56 10.49
CA ARG A 390 12.65 -19.36 10.98
C ARG A 390 11.43 -18.50 11.33
N ALA A 391 10.24 -18.96 10.95
CA ALA A 391 8.97 -18.26 11.16
C ALA A 391 8.76 -17.89 12.65
N LEU A 392 8.51 -16.60 12.91
CA LEU A 392 8.23 -16.07 14.25
C LEU A 392 6.78 -16.35 14.68
N PRO A 393 6.46 -16.29 15.99
CA PRO A 393 5.10 -16.48 16.51
C PRO A 393 4.06 -15.50 15.95
N VAL A 394 4.52 -14.37 15.43
CA VAL A 394 3.72 -13.34 14.75
C VAL A 394 2.88 -13.92 13.59
N LEU A 395 3.38 -14.93 12.87
CA LEU A 395 2.69 -15.55 11.74
C LEU A 395 1.49 -16.41 12.19
N ASP A 396 1.50 -16.88 13.44
CA ASP A 396 0.36 -17.59 14.05
C ASP A 396 -0.89 -16.68 14.18
N SER A 397 -0.74 -15.35 13.98
CA SER A 397 -1.83 -14.35 14.02
C SER A 397 -2.58 -14.19 12.70
N TRP A 398 -1.90 -14.25 11.54
CA TRP A 398 -2.51 -13.94 10.23
C TRP A 398 -3.67 -14.89 9.91
N HIS A 399 -3.47 -16.19 10.13
CA HIS A 399 -4.48 -17.24 10.00
C HIS A 399 -5.83 -16.95 10.69
N VAL A 400 -5.81 -16.25 11.84
CA VAL A 400 -7.01 -15.97 12.64
C VAL A 400 -7.80 -14.80 12.03
N HIS A 401 -7.18 -14.02 11.14
CA HIS A 401 -7.67 -12.71 10.73
C HIS A 401 -7.80 -12.52 9.21
N THR A 402 -7.23 -13.37 8.37
CA THR A 402 -7.53 -13.44 6.93
C THR A 402 -8.59 -14.50 6.61
N ALA A 403 -8.95 -14.63 5.34
CA ALA A 403 -9.54 -15.85 4.81
C ALA A 403 -8.42 -16.70 4.17
N PRO A 404 -8.44 -18.04 4.28
CA PRO A 404 -7.48 -18.90 3.60
C PRO A 404 -7.49 -18.63 2.09
N VAL A 405 -6.29 -18.61 1.49
CA VAL A 405 -6.17 -18.56 0.03
C VAL A 405 -6.64 -19.90 -0.55
N PRO A 406 -7.62 -19.92 -1.48
CA PRO A 406 -8.03 -21.14 -2.15
C PRO A 406 -6.84 -21.91 -2.74
N GLU A 407 -6.96 -23.22 -2.85
CA GLU A 407 -6.02 -23.99 -3.66
C GLU A 407 -6.28 -23.68 -5.14
N VAL A 408 -5.23 -23.74 -5.96
CA VAL A 408 -5.30 -23.50 -7.40
C VAL A 408 -5.20 -24.86 -8.10
N ASP A 409 -6.27 -25.22 -8.81
CA ASP A 409 -6.40 -26.48 -9.58
C ASP A 409 -5.44 -26.53 -10.79
#